data_AF-A0A1I0GLR8-F1
#
_entry.id   AF-A0A1I0GLR8-F1
#
_cell.length_a   1.000
_cell.length_b   1.000
_cell.length_c   1.000
_cell.angle_alpha   90.00
_cell.angle_beta   90.00
_cell.angle_gamma   90.00
#
_symmetry.space_group_name_H-M   'P 1'
#
loop_
_entity.id
_entity.type
_entity.pdbx_description
1 polymer ?
#
loop_
_entity_poly.entity_id
_entity_poly.type
_entity_poly.pdbx_seq_one_letter_code
_entity_poly.pdbx_strand_id
1 'polypeptide(L)'
;MSQTVILMIGLILIPVFLSTMFIPYWTRKTESFGVSIPEEFYGSSILKKLRKKYVYRTGILSVITGGAYVYGSSLLEGNEQAISTLIAIVTGMYIIISFLVYLVFHQKMKQLKKEQEGTWTKKSQLVVIHTNFRQQKLTYSNFWFSISFFIAIITLFIALQNYQQIPERIPMQYDFSGEVTNWATKSYRSILIMPLMQVYLTLLFLLVNVIIAKAKQQVNAENPEESMQKNVIFRRRWSAFIIITGIGLSLLFLFIQLTFIYSIPTQLITIIPLLYSFGVIIGTIWLAITTGQGGSRVTAKSKTGDGTIIDRDDDQYWKLGIFYFNKNDPAIFLEKRFGVGWTNNWAHPLSWIIIIGIILLAIGIPYLLGA
;
A
#
# COMPACT_ATOMS: atom_id res chain seq x y z
N MET A 1 29.01 8.09 6.90
CA MET A 1 27.88 7.11 6.97
C MET A 1 28.38 5.74 6.55
N SER A 2 28.14 4.67 7.32
CA SER A 2 28.64 3.34 6.95
C SER A 2 28.01 2.84 5.64
N GLN A 3 28.75 2.06 4.85
CA GLN A 3 28.26 1.48 3.59
C GLN A 3 26.96 0.68 3.80
N THR A 4 26.82 0.05 4.97
CA THR A 4 25.63 -0.69 5.39
C THR A 4 24.38 0.18 5.44
N VAL A 5 24.47 1.40 6.01
CA VAL A 5 23.33 2.33 6.11
C VAL A 5 22.91 2.80 4.72
N ILE A 6 23.86 3.09 3.82
CA ILE A 6 23.57 3.48 2.43
C ILE A 6 22.79 2.36 1.74
N LEU A 7 23.23 1.12 1.93
CA LEU A 7 22.60 -0.06 1.34
C LEU A 7 21.18 -0.28 1.89
N MET A 8 20.96 -0.13 3.20
CA MET A 8 19.64 -0.25 3.81
C MET A 8 18.67 0.84 3.33
N ILE A 9 19.11 2.10 3.29
CA ILE A 9 18.31 3.21 2.76
C ILE A 9 17.97 2.97 1.28
N GLY A 10 18.95 2.53 0.48
CA GLY A 10 18.73 2.17 -0.91
C GLY A 10 17.69 1.06 -1.08
N LEU A 11 17.78 0.00 -0.26
CA LEU A 11 16.85 -1.12 -0.29
C LEU A 11 15.40 -0.71 -0.01
N ILE A 12 15.20 0.27 0.88
CA ILE A 12 13.87 0.78 1.24
C ILE A 12 13.36 1.77 0.18
N LEU A 13 14.19 2.70 -0.27
CA LEU A 13 13.76 3.82 -1.11
C LEU A 13 13.64 3.48 -2.58
N ILE A 14 14.53 2.64 -3.14
CA ILE A 14 14.51 2.30 -4.56
C ILE A 14 13.15 1.72 -4.97
N PRO A 15 12.56 0.75 -4.24
CA PRO A 15 11.22 0.25 -4.58
C PRO A 15 10.12 1.32 -4.50
N VAL A 16 10.22 2.26 -3.55
CA VAL A 16 9.29 3.39 -3.43
C VAL A 16 9.41 4.29 -4.65
N PHE A 17 10.62 4.66 -5.05
CA PHE A 17 10.90 5.48 -6.23
C PHE A 17 10.44 4.83 -7.53
N LEU A 18 10.74 3.54 -7.70
CA LEU A 18 10.25 2.79 -8.87
C LEU A 18 8.73 2.74 -8.89
N SER A 19 8.10 2.52 -7.73
CA SER A 19 6.65 2.50 -7.63
C SER A 19 6.05 3.85 -8.04
N THR A 20 6.49 4.96 -7.47
CA THR A 20 5.95 6.30 -7.79
C THR A 20 6.17 6.69 -9.25
N MET A 21 7.30 6.30 -9.85
CA MET A 21 7.61 6.51 -11.27
C MET A 21 6.66 5.73 -12.18
N PHE A 22 6.41 4.46 -11.87
CA PHE A 22 5.71 3.53 -12.77
C PHE A 22 4.21 3.34 -12.47
N ILE A 23 3.65 3.96 -11.42
CA ILE A 23 2.20 3.97 -11.13
C ILE A 23 1.32 4.21 -12.38
N PRO A 24 1.61 5.18 -13.29
CA PRO A 24 0.77 5.39 -14.47
C PRO A 24 0.69 4.20 -15.43
N TYR A 25 1.66 3.27 -15.37
CA TYR A 25 1.65 2.04 -16.16
C TYR A 25 0.93 0.89 -15.46
N TRP A 26 0.88 0.91 -14.12
CA TRP A 26 0.21 -0.12 -13.30
C TRP A 26 -1.28 0.14 -13.13
N THR A 27 -1.69 1.40 -13.32
CA THR A 27 -3.09 1.82 -13.36
C THR A 27 -3.83 1.17 -14.54
N ARG A 28 -5.15 0.98 -14.42
CA ARG A 28 -6.00 0.43 -15.48
C ARG A 28 -5.92 1.29 -16.75
N LYS A 29 -6.11 0.69 -17.92
CA LYS A 29 -5.97 1.39 -19.21
C LYS A 29 -7.08 2.39 -19.50
N THR A 30 -8.24 2.24 -18.87
CA THR A 30 -9.36 3.20 -18.93
C THR A 30 -9.13 4.44 -18.05
N GLU A 31 -7.98 4.53 -17.37
CA GLU A 31 -7.65 5.63 -16.48
C GLU A 31 -6.24 6.16 -16.76
N SER A 32 -6.09 7.47 -16.88
CA SER A 32 -4.79 8.10 -17.12
C SER A 32 -4.64 9.35 -16.25
N PHE A 33 -3.70 9.30 -15.30
CA PHE A 33 -3.46 10.36 -14.32
C PHE A 33 -4.73 10.83 -13.60
N GLY A 34 -5.61 9.89 -13.19
CA GLY A 34 -6.82 10.22 -12.45
C GLY A 34 -7.95 10.83 -13.31
N VAL A 35 -7.93 10.59 -14.63
CA VAL A 35 -8.94 11.02 -15.61
C VAL A 35 -9.37 9.81 -16.45
N SER A 36 -10.68 9.61 -16.59
CA SER A 36 -11.25 8.48 -17.36
C SER A 36 -11.05 8.73 -18.85
N ILE A 37 -10.59 7.68 -19.54
CA ILE A 37 -10.35 7.66 -20.98
C ILE A 37 -10.89 6.36 -21.59
N PRO A 38 -11.33 6.36 -22.85
CA PRO A 38 -11.60 5.12 -23.57
C PRO A 38 -10.32 4.29 -23.74
N GLU A 39 -10.41 2.97 -23.61
CA GLU A 39 -9.23 2.07 -23.61
C GLU A 39 -8.41 2.15 -24.91
N GLU A 40 -9.07 2.36 -26.06
CA GLU A 40 -8.45 2.48 -27.38
C GLU A 40 -7.38 3.60 -27.44
N PHE A 41 -7.57 4.69 -26.70
CA PHE A 41 -6.66 5.83 -26.70
C PHE A 41 -5.46 5.63 -25.78
N TYR A 42 -5.48 4.67 -24.86
CA TYR A 42 -4.39 4.40 -23.93
C TYR A 42 -3.04 4.18 -24.64
N GLY A 43 -3.09 3.52 -25.81
CA GLY A 43 -1.95 3.19 -26.65
C GLY A 43 -1.46 4.34 -27.55
N SER A 44 -2.16 5.47 -27.59
CA SER A 44 -1.84 6.61 -28.45
C SER A 44 -0.45 7.18 -28.18
N SER A 45 0.17 7.75 -29.22
CA SER A 45 1.50 8.37 -29.14
C SER A 45 1.53 9.53 -28.14
N ILE A 46 0.44 10.29 -28.04
CA ILE A 46 0.28 11.42 -27.11
C ILE A 46 0.34 10.93 -25.66
N LEU A 47 -0.47 9.94 -25.27
CA LEU A 47 -0.50 9.43 -23.90
C LEU A 47 0.78 8.67 -23.53
N LYS A 48 1.39 7.95 -24.48
CA LYS A 48 2.71 7.34 -24.28
C LYS A 48 3.79 8.39 -23.99
N LYS A 49 3.83 9.50 -24.76
CA LYS A 49 4.77 10.61 -24.51
C LYS A 49 4.52 11.25 -23.15
N LEU A 50 3.26 11.41 -22.75
CA LEU A 50 2.90 11.98 -21.45
C LEU A 50 3.38 11.10 -20.28
N ARG A 51 3.15 9.78 -20.33
CA ARG A 51 3.66 8.83 -19.33
C ARG A 51 5.19 8.80 -19.27
N LYS A 52 5.88 8.84 -20.41
CA LYS A 52 7.35 8.93 -20.45
C LYS A 52 7.87 10.21 -19.80
N LYS A 53 7.25 11.37 -20.08
CA LYS A 53 7.60 12.65 -19.44
C LYS A 53 7.38 12.62 -17.94
N TYR A 54 6.33 11.96 -17.46
CA TYR A 54 6.10 11.78 -16.02
C TYR A 54 7.21 10.94 -15.39
N VAL A 55 7.49 9.75 -15.94
CA VAL A 55 8.59 8.88 -15.44
C VAL A 55 9.90 9.64 -15.38
N TYR A 56 10.23 10.42 -16.42
CA TYR A 56 11.46 11.20 -16.45
C TYR A 56 11.52 12.24 -15.33
N ARG A 57 10.44 13.02 -15.12
CA ARG A 57 10.39 14.06 -14.07
C ARG A 57 10.44 13.46 -12.66
N THR A 58 9.67 12.41 -12.41
CA THR A 58 9.67 11.71 -11.12
C THR A 58 11.00 10.96 -10.90
N GLY A 59 11.64 10.48 -11.98
CA GLY A 59 12.97 9.88 -11.95
C GLY A 59 14.06 10.87 -11.56
N ILE A 60 14.09 12.06 -12.17
CA ILE A 60 15.00 13.14 -11.75
C ILE A 60 14.79 13.47 -10.28
N LEU A 61 13.53 13.65 -9.86
CA LEU A 61 13.21 13.92 -8.46
C LEU A 61 13.76 12.81 -7.54
N SER A 62 13.59 11.55 -7.92
CA SER A 62 14.07 10.40 -7.13
C SER A 62 15.60 10.35 -7.05
N VAL A 63 16.32 10.70 -8.13
CA VAL A 63 17.78 10.82 -8.13
C VAL A 63 18.24 11.98 -7.24
N ILE A 64 17.59 13.14 -7.33
CA ILE A 64 17.90 14.31 -6.47
C ILE A 64 17.68 13.94 -5.00
N THR A 65 16.55 13.31 -4.68
CA THR A 65 16.24 12.87 -3.31
C THR A 65 17.23 11.82 -2.81
N GLY A 66 17.57 10.82 -3.62
CA GLY A 66 18.62 9.84 -3.30
C GLY A 66 19.98 10.49 -3.06
N GLY A 67 20.38 11.41 -3.93
CA GLY A 67 21.60 12.20 -3.78
C GLY A 67 21.59 13.07 -2.52
N ALA A 68 20.46 13.69 -2.19
CA ALA A 68 20.29 14.48 -0.97
C ALA A 68 20.44 13.63 0.30
N TYR A 69 19.94 12.39 0.32
CA TYR A 69 20.18 11.48 1.44
C TYR A 69 21.65 11.14 1.59
N VAL A 70 22.31 10.71 0.51
CA VAL A 70 23.72 10.29 0.55
C VAL A 70 24.61 11.48 0.92
N TYR A 71 24.46 12.61 0.23
CA TYR A 71 25.24 13.81 0.46
C TYR A 71 24.97 14.42 1.84
N GLY A 72 23.70 14.65 2.19
CA GLY A 72 23.35 15.23 3.48
C GLY A 72 23.77 14.35 4.66
N SER A 73 23.67 13.02 4.55
CA SER A 73 24.15 12.12 5.60
C SER A 73 25.67 12.04 5.69
N SER A 74 26.39 12.33 4.59
CA SER A 74 27.86 12.45 4.63
C SER A 74 28.32 13.72 5.33
N LEU A 75 27.58 14.82 5.23
CA LEU A 75 27.89 16.08 5.91
C LEU A 75 27.58 16.04 7.42
N LEU A 76 26.59 15.25 7.82
CA LEU A 76 26.11 15.14 9.20
C LEU A 76 26.69 13.92 9.92
N GLU A 77 27.86 13.44 9.48
CA GLU A 77 28.48 12.24 10.03
C GLU A 77 28.68 12.36 11.56
N GLY A 78 28.21 11.34 12.29
CA GLY A 78 28.24 11.31 13.76
C GLY A 78 27.07 11.98 14.47
N ASN A 79 26.14 12.64 13.77
CA ASN A 79 24.92 13.23 14.35
C ASN A 79 23.65 12.51 13.88
N GLU A 80 23.31 11.41 14.55
CA GLU A 80 22.17 10.55 14.20
C GLU A 80 20.83 11.29 14.22
N GLN A 81 20.62 12.19 15.20
CA GLN A 81 19.38 12.96 15.29
C GLN A 81 19.21 13.91 14.11
N ALA A 82 20.30 14.56 13.67
CA ALA A 82 20.29 15.39 12.48
C ALA A 82 20.05 14.58 11.21
N ILE A 83 20.64 13.38 11.09
CA ILE A 83 20.40 12.47 9.97
C ILE A 83 18.94 12.01 9.93
N SER A 84 18.36 11.60 11.07
CA SER A 84 16.95 11.22 11.15
C SER A 84 16.02 12.37 10.73
N THR A 85 16.33 13.59 11.18
CA THR A 85 15.58 14.80 10.84
C THR A 85 15.69 15.11 9.34
N LEU A 86 16.90 15.02 8.77
CA LEU A 86 17.13 15.14 7.33
C LEU A 86 16.30 14.09 6.57
N ILE A 87 16.32 12.83 7.02
CA ILE A 87 15.58 11.74 6.37
C ILE A 87 14.09 12.06 6.32
N ALA A 88 13.52 12.49 7.46
CA ALA A 88 12.12 12.84 7.57
C ALA A 88 11.75 14.04 6.65
N ILE A 89 12.53 15.11 6.68
CA ILE A 89 12.27 16.32 5.86
C ILE A 89 12.37 16.00 4.37
N VAL A 90 13.44 15.33 3.94
CA VAL A 90 13.67 14.99 2.53
C VAL A 90 12.60 14.00 2.03
N THR A 91 12.16 13.06 2.86
CA THR A 91 11.03 12.16 2.55
C THR A 91 9.74 12.94 2.39
N GLY A 92 9.43 13.85 3.32
CA GLY A 92 8.25 14.71 3.26
C GLY A 92 8.23 15.57 2.00
N MET A 93 9.37 16.20 1.68
CA MET A 93 9.54 16.98 0.45
C MET A 93 9.37 16.12 -0.80
N TYR A 94 9.91 14.90 -0.83
CA TYR A 94 9.70 13.97 -1.93
C TYR A 94 8.22 13.64 -2.15
N ILE A 95 7.48 13.33 -1.08
CA ILE A 95 6.04 13.04 -1.15
C ILE A 95 5.27 14.26 -1.69
N ILE A 96 5.55 15.46 -1.16
CA ILE A 96 4.88 16.70 -1.60
C ILE A 96 5.19 16.99 -3.08
N ILE A 97 6.47 17.03 -3.44
CA ILE A 97 6.89 17.38 -4.81
C ILE A 97 6.42 16.32 -5.81
N SER A 98 6.49 15.02 -5.48
CA SER A 98 5.98 13.96 -6.36
C SER A 98 4.48 14.08 -6.59
N PHE A 99 3.71 14.44 -5.56
CA PHE A 99 2.29 14.74 -5.70
C PHE A 99 2.03 15.98 -6.58
N LEU A 100 2.81 17.07 -6.41
CA LEU A 100 2.72 18.25 -7.27
C LEU A 100 3.05 17.93 -8.73
N VAL A 101 4.08 17.11 -8.98
CA VAL A 101 4.41 16.61 -10.32
C VAL A 101 3.20 15.86 -10.87
N TYR A 102 2.62 14.91 -10.14
CA TYR A 102 1.40 14.21 -10.54
C TYR A 102 0.26 15.20 -10.88
N LEU A 103 0.01 16.22 -10.06
CA LEU A 103 -1.05 17.21 -10.30
C LEU A 103 -0.88 17.95 -11.62
N VAL A 104 0.35 18.30 -11.99
CA VAL A 104 0.63 18.93 -13.30
C VAL A 104 0.22 18.00 -14.44
N PHE A 105 0.47 16.69 -14.33
CA PHE A 105 0.05 15.72 -15.34
C PHE A 105 -1.44 15.42 -15.32
N HIS A 106 -2.08 15.42 -14.14
CA HIS A 106 -3.52 15.33 -13.99
C HIS A 106 -4.22 16.52 -14.69
N GLN A 107 -3.75 17.75 -14.47
CA GLN A 107 -4.29 18.94 -15.14
C GLN A 107 -4.12 18.87 -16.66
N LYS A 108 -2.94 18.46 -17.15
CA LYS A 108 -2.72 18.24 -18.58
C LYS A 108 -3.66 17.19 -19.16
N MET A 109 -3.92 16.10 -18.44
CA MET A 109 -4.89 15.09 -18.87
C MET A 109 -6.32 15.64 -18.92
N LYS A 110 -6.73 16.45 -17.94
CA LYS A 110 -8.05 17.11 -17.97
C LYS A 110 -8.18 18.05 -19.17
N GLN A 111 -7.13 18.81 -19.49
CA GLN A 111 -7.13 19.68 -20.67
C GLN A 111 -7.21 18.86 -21.96
N LEU A 112 -6.40 17.81 -22.09
CA LEU A 112 -6.44 16.87 -23.23
C LEU A 112 -7.82 16.24 -23.41
N LYS A 113 -8.49 15.85 -22.32
CA LYS A 113 -9.85 15.30 -22.37
C LYS A 113 -10.87 16.32 -22.92
N LYS A 114 -10.74 17.60 -22.54
CA LYS A 114 -11.56 18.70 -23.09
C LYS A 114 -11.27 18.99 -24.56
N GLU A 115 -10.00 18.95 -24.96
CA GLU A 115 -9.60 19.13 -26.37
C GLU A 115 -10.13 17.99 -27.28
N GLN A 116 -10.40 16.82 -26.70
CA GLN A 116 -10.94 15.63 -27.36
C GLN A 116 -12.44 15.41 -27.08
N GLU A 117 -13.10 16.41 -26.49
CA GLU A 117 -14.52 16.42 -26.12
C GLU A 117 -15.39 16.44 -27.38
N GLY A 118 -15.64 15.25 -27.90
CA GLY A 118 -16.30 15.01 -29.18
C GLY A 118 -15.93 13.65 -29.76
N THR A 119 -14.68 13.21 -29.57
CA THR A 119 -14.22 11.87 -29.94
C THR A 119 -14.29 10.93 -28.75
N TRP A 120 -14.00 11.42 -27.54
CA TRP A 120 -13.98 10.60 -26.32
C TRP A 120 -15.33 10.51 -25.59
N THR A 121 -16.23 11.47 -25.83
CA THR A 121 -17.49 11.63 -25.10
C THR A 121 -18.75 11.25 -25.87
N LYS A 122 -18.66 11.00 -27.19
CA LYS A 122 -19.81 10.60 -28.04
C LYS A 122 -20.25 9.14 -27.87
N LYS A 123 -19.58 8.36 -27.03
CA LYS A 123 -19.82 6.93 -26.86
C LYS A 123 -20.85 6.67 -25.75
N SER A 124 -21.65 5.62 -25.91
CA SER A 124 -22.74 5.30 -24.97
C SER A 124 -22.15 4.93 -23.61
N GLN A 125 -22.54 5.67 -22.57
CA GLN A 125 -22.11 5.40 -21.19
C GLN A 125 -23.09 4.43 -20.54
N LEU A 126 -22.60 3.27 -20.12
CA LEU A 126 -23.42 2.25 -19.46
C LEU A 126 -22.86 1.91 -18.09
N VAL A 127 -23.76 1.67 -17.14
CA VAL A 127 -23.44 1.07 -15.83
C VAL A 127 -24.06 -0.31 -15.81
N VAL A 128 -23.23 -1.35 -15.93
CA VAL A 128 -23.71 -2.72 -15.88
C VAL A 128 -23.73 -3.19 -14.43
N ILE A 129 -24.92 -3.52 -13.94
CA ILE A 129 -25.13 -4.04 -12.58
C ILE A 129 -25.55 -5.50 -12.69
N HIS A 130 -24.61 -6.42 -12.43
CA HIS A 130 -24.94 -7.82 -12.20
C HIS A 130 -25.27 -8.05 -10.73
N THR A 131 -26.53 -8.37 -10.44
CA THR A 131 -27.04 -8.61 -9.07
C THR A 131 -26.52 -9.92 -8.46
N ASN A 132 -26.26 -10.95 -9.27
CA ASN A 132 -25.79 -12.27 -8.82
C ASN A 132 -24.31 -12.30 -8.39
N PHE A 133 -23.55 -11.22 -8.61
CA PHE A 133 -22.13 -11.17 -8.26
C PHE A 133 -21.87 -11.23 -6.74
N ARG A 134 -22.81 -10.71 -5.92
CA ARG A 134 -22.71 -10.78 -4.45
C ARG A 134 -22.70 -12.21 -3.91
N GLN A 135 -23.10 -13.19 -4.71
CA GLN A 135 -23.13 -14.61 -4.33
C GLN A 135 -21.78 -15.31 -4.56
N GLN A 136 -20.84 -14.70 -5.30
CA GLN A 136 -19.53 -15.29 -5.57
C GLN A 136 -18.54 -15.06 -4.43
N LYS A 137 -17.70 -16.06 -4.14
CA LYS A 137 -16.59 -15.93 -3.17
C LYS A 137 -15.46 -15.09 -3.78
N LEU A 138 -15.46 -13.80 -3.47
CA LEU A 138 -14.52 -12.80 -4.02
C LEU A 138 -13.12 -12.86 -3.39
N THR A 139 -13.03 -13.30 -2.15
CA THR A 139 -11.79 -13.39 -1.38
C THR A 139 -11.64 -14.77 -0.75
N TYR A 140 -10.43 -15.09 -0.28
CA TYR A 140 -10.23 -16.23 0.59
C TYR A 140 -10.90 -15.98 1.95
N SER A 141 -11.28 -17.08 2.60
CA SER A 141 -11.97 -17.01 3.89
C SER A 141 -11.16 -16.27 4.93
N ASN A 142 -11.83 -15.41 5.69
CA ASN A 142 -11.27 -14.74 6.86
C ASN A 142 -10.78 -15.73 7.93
N PHE A 143 -11.24 -16.98 7.89
CA PHE A 143 -10.79 -18.04 8.81
C PHE A 143 -9.28 -18.27 8.75
N TRP A 144 -8.60 -18.00 7.63
CA TRP A 144 -7.14 -18.14 7.53
C TRP A 144 -6.36 -17.23 8.48
N PHE A 145 -6.94 -16.09 8.91
CA PHE A 145 -6.32 -15.23 9.93
C PHE A 145 -6.30 -15.87 11.32
N SER A 146 -7.04 -16.97 11.55
CA SER A 146 -6.94 -17.74 12.79
C SER A 146 -5.51 -18.24 13.06
N ILE A 147 -4.72 -18.48 12.01
CA ILE A 147 -3.31 -18.86 12.13
C ILE A 147 -2.51 -17.73 12.79
N SER A 148 -2.68 -16.49 12.34
CA SER A 148 -2.04 -15.31 12.93
C SER A 148 -2.47 -15.07 14.38
N PHE A 149 -3.77 -15.23 14.69
CA PHE A 149 -4.25 -15.16 16.07
C PHE A 149 -3.67 -16.26 16.96
N PHE A 150 -3.57 -17.48 16.43
CA PHE A 150 -2.97 -18.60 17.16
C PHE A 150 -1.49 -18.37 17.44
N ILE A 151 -0.74 -17.82 16.47
CA ILE A 151 0.65 -17.39 16.68
C ILE A 151 0.70 -16.33 17.78
N ALA A 152 -0.23 -15.36 17.80
CA ALA A 152 -0.26 -14.34 18.86
C ALA A 152 -0.50 -14.94 20.26
N ILE A 153 -1.38 -15.95 20.36
CA ILE A 153 -1.61 -16.69 21.61
C ILE A 153 -0.35 -17.45 22.03
N ILE A 154 0.36 -18.08 21.08
CA ILE A 154 1.65 -18.74 21.35
C ILE A 154 2.68 -17.71 21.85
N THR A 155 2.82 -16.57 21.18
CA THR A 155 3.72 -15.49 21.62
C THR A 155 3.42 -15.06 23.05
N LEU A 156 2.13 -14.85 23.36
CA LEU A 156 1.68 -14.50 24.70
C LEU A 156 2.04 -15.57 25.73
N PHE A 157 1.78 -16.83 25.41
CA PHE A 157 2.10 -17.96 26.29
C PHE A 157 3.61 -18.05 26.56
N ILE A 158 4.44 -17.95 25.51
CA ILE A 158 5.90 -17.95 25.64
C ILE A 158 6.39 -16.78 26.50
N ALA A 159 5.86 -15.58 26.27
CA ALA A 159 6.24 -14.39 27.04
C ALA A 159 5.93 -14.53 28.53
N LEU A 160 4.76 -15.08 28.88
CA LEU A 160 4.34 -15.27 30.27
C LEU A 160 5.10 -16.41 30.96
N GLN A 161 5.26 -17.55 30.30
CA GLN A 161 5.97 -18.70 30.87
C GLN A 161 7.44 -18.40 31.14
N ASN A 162 8.09 -17.63 30.27
CA ASN A 162 9.49 -17.27 30.41
C ASN A 162 9.69 -15.90 31.07
N TYR A 163 8.66 -15.33 31.69
CA TYR A 163 8.73 -13.98 32.26
C TYR A 163 9.90 -13.82 33.23
N GLN A 164 10.20 -14.83 34.03
CA GLN A 164 11.33 -14.77 34.98
C GLN A 164 12.70 -14.68 34.29
N GLN A 165 12.85 -15.27 33.11
CA GLN A 165 14.11 -15.28 32.35
C GLN A 165 14.36 -13.98 31.56
N ILE A 166 13.30 -13.23 31.26
CA ILE A 166 13.41 -11.95 30.56
C ILE A 166 14.21 -10.95 31.41
N PRO A 167 15.24 -10.28 30.86
CA PRO A 167 16.01 -9.27 31.58
C PRO A 167 15.17 -8.08 32.04
N GLU A 168 15.60 -7.39 33.11
CA GLU A 168 14.93 -6.19 33.63
C GLU A 168 14.85 -5.03 32.63
N ARG A 169 15.76 -5.00 31.64
CA ARG A 169 15.76 -4.03 30.54
C ARG A 169 15.59 -4.73 29.22
N ILE A 170 14.61 -4.28 28.45
CA ILE A 170 14.23 -4.86 27.16
C ILE A 170 14.51 -3.85 26.05
N PRO A 171 15.22 -4.23 24.97
CA PRO A 171 15.45 -3.35 23.84
C PRO A 171 14.16 -3.13 23.03
N MET A 172 13.82 -1.88 22.78
CA MET A 172 12.61 -1.49 22.03
C MET A 172 12.91 -0.94 20.65
N GLN A 173 14.09 -0.32 20.48
CA GLN A 173 14.53 0.26 19.21
C GLN A 173 16.01 0.02 19.00
N TYR A 174 16.38 -0.30 17.76
CA TYR A 174 17.75 -0.44 17.31
C TYR A 174 18.07 0.66 16.29
N ASP A 175 19.30 1.15 16.30
CA ASP A 175 19.84 1.95 15.19
C ASP A 175 20.24 1.06 14.01
N PHE A 176 20.84 1.67 12.98
CA PHE A 176 21.35 0.95 11.81
C PHE A 176 22.66 0.19 12.06
N SER A 177 23.33 0.43 13.19
CA SER A 177 24.53 -0.28 13.64
C SER A 177 24.18 -1.53 14.45
N GLY A 178 22.90 -1.68 14.85
CA GLY A 178 22.43 -2.74 15.72
C GLY A 178 22.54 -2.41 17.21
N GLU A 179 22.85 -1.16 17.56
CA GLU A 179 22.91 -0.68 18.93
C GLU A 179 21.50 -0.28 19.40
N VAL A 180 21.23 -0.51 20.68
CA VAL A 180 19.92 -0.25 21.26
C VAL A 180 19.80 1.23 21.61
N THR A 181 18.90 1.93 20.93
CA THR A 181 18.66 3.37 21.15
C THR A 181 17.56 3.65 22.16
N ASN A 182 16.63 2.71 22.34
CA ASN A 182 15.54 2.83 23.31
C ASN A 182 15.36 1.54 24.11
N TRP A 183 15.20 1.70 25.42
CA TRP A 183 15.03 0.62 26.39
C TRP A 183 13.71 0.78 27.15
N ALA A 184 13.01 -0.32 27.34
CA ALA A 184 11.87 -0.41 28.26
C ALA A 184 12.24 -1.16 29.54
N THR A 185 11.61 -0.79 30.64
CA THR A 185 11.68 -1.56 31.89
C THR A 185 10.72 -2.75 31.80
N LYS A 186 11.17 -3.91 32.27
CA LYS A 186 10.37 -5.12 32.33
C LYS A 186 9.14 -4.92 33.20
N SER A 187 7.99 -5.28 32.64
CA SER A 187 6.71 -5.33 33.32
C SER A 187 5.79 -6.25 32.54
N TYR A 188 4.69 -6.68 33.16
CA TYR A 188 3.64 -7.39 32.42
C TYR A 188 3.09 -6.57 31.25
N ARG A 189 3.12 -5.23 31.30
CA ARG A 189 2.64 -4.39 30.20
C ARG A 189 3.63 -4.38 29.02
N SER A 190 4.91 -4.21 29.31
CA SER A 190 5.94 -4.11 28.26
C SER A 190 6.14 -5.43 27.51
N ILE A 191 5.98 -6.59 28.16
CA ILE A 191 6.03 -7.88 27.44
C ILE A 191 4.79 -8.14 26.56
N LEU A 192 3.65 -7.50 26.86
CA LEU A 192 2.40 -7.69 26.11
C LEU A 192 2.36 -6.91 24.81
N ILE A 193 3.32 -5.99 24.59
CA ILE A 193 3.40 -5.17 23.38
C ILE A 193 3.41 -6.03 22.11
N MET A 194 4.23 -7.08 22.06
CA MET A 194 4.37 -7.92 20.87
C MET A 194 3.07 -8.70 20.56
N PRO A 195 2.49 -9.49 21.49
CA PRO A 195 1.24 -10.19 21.21
C PRO A 195 0.06 -9.26 20.95
N LEU A 196 -0.04 -8.11 21.61
CA LEU A 196 -1.11 -7.15 21.34
C LEU A 196 -0.94 -6.47 19.98
N MET A 197 0.28 -6.14 19.57
CA MET A 197 0.55 -5.63 18.22
C MET A 197 0.28 -6.70 17.15
N GLN A 198 0.57 -7.98 17.40
CA GLN A 198 0.18 -9.08 16.51
C GLN A 198 -1.35 -9.13 16.33
N VAL A 199 -2.11 -9.07 17.43
CA VAL A 199 -3.59 -9.05 17.37
C VAL A 199 -4.09 -7.84 16.61
N TYR A 200 -3.58 -6.64 16.92
CA TYR A 200 -3.96 -5.40 16.24
C TYR A 200 -3.69 -5.45 14.73
N LEU A 201 -2.48 -5.86 14.32
CA LEU A 201 -2.10 -5.94 12.91
C LEU A 201 -2.86 -7.06 12.19
N THR A 202 -3.15 -8.17 12.86
CA THR A 202 -4.00 -9.24 12.32
C THR A 202 -5.42 -8.74 12.08
N LEU A 203 -6.00 -8.00 13.03
CA LEU A 203 -7.31 -7.36 12.87
C LEU A 203 -7.30 -6.33 11.73
N LEU A 204 -6.21 -5.56 11.58
CA LEU A 204 -6.06 -4.62 10.48
C LEU A 204 -6.02 -5.35 9.13
N PHE A 205 -5.26 -6.43 9.01
CA PHE A 205 -5.19 -7.20 7.75
C PHE A 205 -6.50 -7.92 7.46
N LEU A 206 -7.18 -8.43 8.48
CA LEU A 206 -8.54 -8.95 8.38
C LEU A 206 -9.51 -7.88 7.87
N LEU A 207 -9.46 -6.66 8.42
CA LEU A 207 -10.26 -5.52 7.97
C LEU A 207 -9.94 -5.19 6.51
N VAL A 208 -8.67 -5.16 6.12
CA VAL A 208 -8.27 -4.97 4.72
C VAL A 208 -8.84 -6.07 3.83
N ASN A 209 -8.80 -7.34 4.24
CA ASN A 209 -9.40 -8.43 3.46
C ASN A 209 -10.93 -8.28 3.32
N VAL A 210 -11.61 -7.78 4.36
CA VAL A 210 -13.04 -7.43 4.32
C VAL A 210 -13.29 -6.25 3.37
N ILE A 211 -12.43 -5.23 3.37
CA ILE A 211 -12.48 -4.12 2.40
C ILE A 211 -12.32 -4.65 0.98
N ILE A 212 -11.35 -5.54 0.74
CA ILE A 212 -11.13 -6.19 -0.57
C ILE A 212 -12.38 -6.98 -0.98
N ALA A 213 -13.10 -7.60 -0.05
CA ALA A 213 -14.33 -8.32 -0.36
C ALA A 213 -15.51 -7.38 -0.66
N LYS A 214 -15.66 -6.29 0.11
CA LYS A 214 -16.86 -5.44 0.09
C LYS A 214 -16.74 -4.16 -0.75
N ALA A 215 -15.53 -3.75 -1.14
CA ALA A 215 -15.32 -2.52 -1.89
C ALA A 215 -16.08 -2.53 -3.21
N LYS A 216 -16.70 -1.38 -3.55
CA LYS A 216 -17.42 -1.18 -4.79
C LYS A 216 -16.54 -1.55 -5.98
N GLN A 217 -17.07 -2.43 -6.81
CA GLN A 217 -16.42 -2.85 -8.06
C GLN A 217 -16.60 -1.79 -9.14
N GLN A 218 -15.60 -1.69 -10.01
CA GLN A 218 -15.70 -1.00 -11.28
C GLN A 218 -15.67 -2.05 -12.39
N VAL A 219 -16.81 -2.23 -13.06
CA VAL A 219 -16.99 -3.20 -14.14
C VAL A 219 -16.90 -2.45 -15.46
N ASN A 220 -16.05 -2.91 -16.37
CA ASN A 220 -15.97 -2.34 -17.70
C ASN A 220 -17.30 -2.62 -18.44
N ALA A 221 -17.96 -1.55 -18.90
CA ALA A 221 -19.25 -1.62 -19.56
C ALA A 221 -19.21 -2.32 -20.93
N GLU A 222 -18.07 -2.29 -21.62
CA GLU A 222 -17.86 -2.92 -22.93
C GLU A 222 -17.82 -4.44 -22.83
N ASN A 223 -17.19 -4.98 -21.78
CA ASN A 223 -17.03 -6.42 -21.55
C ASN A 223 -17.31 -6.79 -20.08
N PRO A 224 -18.58 -6.77 -19.62
CA PRO A 224 -18.91 -6.89 -18.21
C PRO A 224 -18.54 -8.23 -17.58
N GLU A 225 -18.83 -9.35 -18.26
CA GLU A 225 -18.54 -10.70 -17.75
C GLU A 225 -17.04 -10.94 -17.58
N GLU A 226 -16.24 -10.56 -18.58
CA GLU A 226 -14.78 -10.69 -18.55
C GLU A 226 -14.17 -9.80 -17.46
N SER A 227 -14.60 -8.54 -17.39
CA SER A 227 -14.16 -7.59 -16.37
C SER A 227 -14.43 -8.11 -14.96
N MET A 228 -15.60 -8.72 -14.76
CA MET A 228 -16.01 -9.29 -13.49
C MET A 228 -15.14 -10.51 -13.10
N GLN A 229 -14.84 -11.42 -14.03
CA GLN A 229 -13.93 -12.55 -13.77
C GLN A 229 -12.51 -12.08 -13.41
N LYS A 230 -11.98 -11.09 -14.13
CA LYS A 230 -10.68 -10.47 -13.83
C LYS A 230 -10.67 -9.83 -12.44
N ASN A 231 -11.76 -9.17 -12.06
CA ASN A 231 -11.90 -8.54 -10.76
C ASN A 231 -11.89 -9.57 -9.62
N VAL A 232 -12.53 -10.74 -9.80
CA VAL A 232 -12.46 -11.85 -8.83
C VAL A 232 -11.02 -12.34 -8.66
N ILE A 233 -10.28 -12.55 -9.76
CA ILE A 233 -8.87 -12.97 -9.70
C ILE A 233 -8.03 -11.91 -8.97
N PHE A 234 -8.25 -10.63 -9.27
CA PHE A 234 -7.60 -9.52 -8.58
C PHE A 234 -7.83 -9.57 -7.07
N ARG A 235 -9.08 -9.66 -6.62
CA ARG A 235 -9.42 -9.72 -5.19
C ARG A 235 -8.86 -10.96 -4.52
N ARG A 236 -8.93 -12.14 -5.15
CA ARG A 236 -8.36 -13.38 -4.60
C ARG A 236 -6.84 -13.32 -4.45
N ARG A 237 -6.12 -12.81 -5.45
CA ARG A 237 -4.65 -12.67 -5.38
C ARG A 237 -4.23 -11.74 -4.25
N TRP A 238 -4.87 -10.57 -4.13
CA TRP A 238 -4.61 -9.64 -3.03
C TRP A 238 -5.04 -10.19 -1.67
N SER A 239 -6.15 -10.92 -1.61
CA SER A 239 -6.60 -11.60 -0.39
C SER A 239 -5.59 -12.63 0.09
N ALA A 240 -5.10 -13.52 -0.79
CA ALA A 240 -4.06 -14.48 -0.45
C ALA A 240 -2.78 -13.78 0.02
N PHE A 241 -2.38 -12.72 -0.68
CA PHE A 241 -1.20 -11.94 -0.32
C PHE A 241 -1.30 -11.36 1.09
N ILE A 242 -2.42 -10.70 1.44
CA ILE A 242 -2.63 -10.13 2.78
C ILE A 242 -2.67 -11.22 3.86
N ILE A 243 -3.21 -12.40 3.58
CA ILE A 243 -3.20 -13.53 4.52
C ILE A 243 -1.76 -14.01 4.76
N ILE A 244 -1.00 -14.28 3.68
CA ILE A 244 0.37 -14.78 3.75
C ILE A 244 1.28 -13.78 4.46
N THR A 245 1.18 -12.49 4.13
CA THR A 245 1.94 -11.45 4.81
C THR A 245 1.48 -11.27 6.25
N GLY A 246 0.20 -11.43 6.58
CA GLY A 246 -0.29 -11.40 7.97
C GLY A 246 0.30 -12.51 8.83
N ILE A 247 0.39 -13.71 8.29
CA ILE A 247 1.03 -14.85 8.96
C ILE A 247 2.53 -14.60 9.11
N GLY A 248 3.21 -14.18 8.04
CA GLY A 248 4.64 -13.86 8.08
C GLY A 248 4.99 -12.76 9.08
N LEU A 249 4.17 -11.70 9.13
CA LEU A 249 4.32 -10.62 10.11
C LEU A 249 4.10 -11.14 11.53
N SER A 250 3.10 -12.00 11.76
CA SER A 250 2.90 -12.62 13.07
C SER A 250 4.11 -13.44 13.48
N LEU A 251 4.69 -14.25 12.58
CA LEU A 251 5.94 -14.97 12.86
C LEU A 251 7.11 -14.03 13.15
N LEU A 252 7.20 -12.88 12.47
CA LEU A 252 8.23 -11.89 12.72
C LEU A 252 8.14 -11.30 14.14
N PHE A 253 6.93 -10.99 14.61
CA PHE A 253 6.73 -10.53 15.99
C PHE A 253 7.01 -11.62 17.03
N LEU A 254 6.71 -12.88 16.71
CA LEU A 254 7.12 -14.01 17.56
C LEU A 254 8.65 -14.10 17.63
N PHE A 255 9.34 -13.99 16.48
CA PHE A 255 10.79 -13.95 16.44
C PHE A 255 11.37 -12.81 17.30
N ILE A 256 10.81 -11.61 17.22
CA ILE A 256 11.21 -10.48 18.07
C ILE A 256 10.95 -10.80 19.55
N GLN A 257 9.82 -11.39 19.93
CA GLN A 257 9.57 -11.78 21.32
C GLN A 257 10.61 -12.79 21.84
N LEU A 258 11.09 -13.69 20.99
CA LEU A 258 12.11 -14.68 21.36
C LEU A 258 13.47 -14.04 21.65
N THR A 259 13.79 -12.87 21.08
CA THR A 259 15.05 -12.16 21.40
C THR A 259 15.08 -11.64 22.83
N PHE A 260 13.92 -11.52 23.50
CA PHE A 260 13.85 -11.12 24.91
C PHE A 260 14.26 -12.24 25.87
N ILE A 261 14.26 -13.48 25.40
CA ILE A 261 14.52 -14.69 26.20
C ILE A 261 15.87 -15.30 25.80
N TYR A 262 16.15 -15.34 24.50
CA TYR A 262 17.34 -15.98 23.95
C TYR A 262 18.34 -14.93 23.43
N SER A 263 19.62 -15.19 23.65
CA SER A 263 20.71 -14.39 23.09
C SER A 263 20.85 -14.67 21.60
N ILE A 264 20.06 -13.96 20.79
CA ILE A 264 20.08 -14.04 19.32
C ILE A 264 21.10 -13.01 18.78
N PRO A 265 21.99 -13.39 17.84
CA PRO A 265 22.94 -12.47 17.24
C PRO A 265 22.27 -11.23 16.64
N THR A 266 22.78 -10.04 16.95
CA THR A 266 22.26 -8.75 16.47
C THR A 266 22.11 -8.70 14.95
N GLN A 267 23.01 -9.34 14.20
CA GLN A 267 22.91 -9.40 12.74
C GLN A 267 21.59 -10.06 12.27
N LEU A 268 21.11 -11.08 12.97
CA LEU A 268 19.84 -11.75 12.63
C LEU A 268 18.64 -10.88 12.98
N ILE A 269 18.71 -10.15 14.10
CA ILE A 269 17.68 -9.20 14.53
C ILE A 269 17.48 -8.12 13.46
N THR A 270 18.55 -7.71 12.76
CA THR A 270 18.48 -6.73 11.67
C THR A 270 18.10 -7.35 10.32
N ILE A 271 18.74 -8.45 9.93
CA ILE A 271 18.61 -9.03 8.58
C ILE A 271 17.23 -9.67 8.36
N ILE A 272 16.67 -10.37 9.36
CA ILE A 272 15.41 -11.10 9.19
C ILE A 272 14.23 -10.16 8.89
N PRO A 273 13.97 -9.10 9.70
CA PRO A 273 12.93 -8.11 9.38
C PRO A 273 13.17 -7.40 8.04
N LEU A 274 14.43 -7.14 7.69
CA LEU A 274 14.78 -6.48 6.44
C LEU A 274 14.44 -7.35 5.21
N LEU A 275 14.84 -8.63 5.24
CA LEU A 275 14.52 -9.59 4.19
C LEU A 275 13.01 -9.81 4.07
N TYR A 276 12.31 -9.93 5.20
CA TYR A 276 10.85 -10.03 5.21
C TYR A 276 10.21 -8.81 4.54
N SER A 277 10.59 -7.60 4.95
CA SER A 277 10.08 -6.35 4.41
C SER A 277 10.34 -6.23 2.91
N PHE A 278 11.56 -6.58 2.48
CA PHE A 278 11.92 -6.58 1.06
C PHE A 278 11.13 -7.61 0.26
N GLY A 279 10.92 -8.82 0.79
CA GLY A 279 10.07 -9.84 0.19
C GLY A 279 8.62 -9.39 0.01
N VAL A 280 8.05 -8.71 1.01
CA VAL A 280 6.70 -8.12 0.94
C VAL A 280 6.63 -7.05 -0.16
N ILE A 281 7.64 -6.17 -0.24
CA ILE A 281 7.72 -5.13 -1.27
C ILE A 281 7.78 -5.75 -2.67
N ILE A 282 8.67 -6.73 -2.89
CA ILE A 282 8.77 -7.44 -4.17
C ILE A 282 7.45 -8.11 -4.51
N GLY A 283 6.84 -8.83 -3.57
CA GLY A 283 5.56 -9.51 -3.78
C GLY A 283 4.45 -8.53 -4.17
N THR A 284 4.41 -7.35 -3.53
CA THR A 284 3.45 -6.28 -3.83
C THR A 284 3.64 -5.76 -5.26
N ILE A 285 4.88 -5.44 -5.65
CA ILE A 285 5.21 -4.95 -7.00
C ILE A 285 4.91 -6.02 -8.04
N TRP A 286 5.28 -7.27 -7.77
CA TRP A 286 5.02 -8.41 -8.64
C TRP A 286 3.52 -8.59 -8.88
N LEU A 287 2.68 -8.51 -7.83
CA LEU A 287 1.22 -8.56 -7.97
C LEU A 287 0.67 -7.37 -8.76
N ALA A 288 1.17 -6.16 -8.50
CA ALA A 288 0.76 -4.96 -9.24
C ALA A 288 1.07 -5.10 -10.75
N ILE A 289 2.23 -5.66 -11.10
CA ILE A 289 2.65 -5.84 -12.50
C ILE A 289 1.91 -7.00 -13.18
N THR A 290 1.69 -8.13 -12.49
CA THR A 290 1.07 -9.33 -13.07
C THR A 290 -0.45 -9.30 -13.09
N THR A 291 -1.07 -8.54 -12.17
CA THR A 291 -2.52 -8.51 -12.03
C THR A 291 -3.09 -7.18 -12.53
N GLY A 292 -2.38 -6.07 -12.31
CA GLY A 292 -2.86 -4.73 -12.63
C GLY A 292 -4.05 -4.30 -11.77
N GLN A 293 -4.43 -3.02 -11.87
CA GLN A 293 -5.60 -2.52 -11.16
C GLN A 293 -6.89 -3.17 -11.72
N GLY A 294 -7.73 -3.71 -10.83
CA GLY A 294 -8.99 -4.37 -11.18
C GLY A 294 -8.83 -5.66 -12.00
N GLY A 295 -7.62 -6.22 -12.09
CA GLY A 295 -7.33 -7.40 -12.91
C GLY A 295 -7.06 -7.09 -14.39
N SER A 296 -6.84 -5.83 -14.74
CA SER A 296 -6.63 -5.36 -16.12
C SER A 296 -5.50 -6.05 -16.91
N ARG A 297 -4.58 -6.76 -16.24
CA ARG A 297 -3.47 -7.49 -16.86
C ARG A 297 -3.64 -9.01 -16.82
N VAL A 298 -4.73 -9.51 -16.26
CA VAL A 298 -5.06 -10.94 -16.29
C VAL A 298 -5.59 -11.28 -17.67
N THR A 299 -5.02 -12.30 -18.30
CA THR A 299 -5.48 -12.79 -19.60
C THR A 299 -6.78 -13.58 -19.42
N ALA A 300 -7.85 -13.15 -20.09
CA ALA A 300 -9.09 -13.90 -20.21
C ALA A 300 -9.46 -13.98 -21.70
N LYS A 301 -10.29 -14.95 -22.09
CA LYS A 301 -10.79 -15.06 -23.48
C LYS A 301 -11.64 -13.83 -23.77
N SER A 302 -11.08 -12.88 -24.51
CA SER A 302 -11.74 -11.61 -24.80
C SER A 302 -12.58 -11.73 -26.07
N LYS A 303 -13.82 -11.23 -26.02
CA LYS A 303 -14.44 -10.65 -27.20
C LYS A 303 -13.93 -9.22 -27.27
N THR A 304 -13.12 -8.89 -28.27
CA THR A 304 -12.74 -7.50 -28.52
C THR A 304 -14.03 -6.72 -28.75
N GLY A 305 -14.35 -5.80 -27.84
CA GLY A 305 -15.46 -4.89 -28.07
C GLY A 305 -15.11 -3.94 -29.22
N ASP A 306 -16.13 -3.39 -29.86
CA ASP A 306 -15.99 -2.45 -30.97
C ASP A 306 -15.69 -1.01 -30.49
N GLY A 307 -15.49 -0.82 -29.18
CA GLY A 307 -15.26 0.47 -28.55
C GLY A 307 -16.49 1.36 -28.48
N THR A 308 -17.70 0.91 -28.82
CA THR A 308 -18.89 1.80 -28.88
C THR A 308 -19.44 2.19 -27.50
N ILE A 309 -19.14 1.39 -26.48
CA ILE A 309 -19.59 1.57 -25.10
C ILE A 309 -18.39 1.93 -24.23
N ILE A 310 -18.57 2.93 -23.36
CA ILE A 310 -17.55 3.37 -22.40
C ILE A 310 -18.11 3.35 -20.97
N ASP A 311 -17.20 3.26 -20.00
CA ASP A 311 -17.55 3.36 -18.59
C ASP A 311 -18.18 4.73 -18.29
N ARG A 312 -19.14 4.75 -17.35
CA ARG A 312 -19.72 6.00 -16.85
C ARG A 312 -18.64 6.94 -16.33
N ASP A 313 -18.73 8.20 -16.77
CA ASP A 313 -17.79 9.22 -16.35
C ASP A 313 -18.13 9.75 -14.93
N ASP A 314 -17.36 9.33 -13.95
CA ASP A 314 -17.44 9.80 -12.56
C ASP A 314 -16.40 10.87 -12.21
N ASP A 315 -15.75 11.50 -13.21
CA ASP A 315 -14.65 12.48 -13.01
C ASP A 315 -15.00 13.60 -12.03
N GLN A 316 -16.26 14.05 -12.00
CA GLN A 316 -16.73 15.11 -11.11
C GLN A 316 -16.53 14.80 -9.61
N TYR A 317 -16.56 13.52 -9.25
CA TYR A 317 -16.42 13.04 -7.87
C TYR A 317 -14.96 12.81 -7.47
N TRP A 318 -14.01 12.78 -8.42
CA TRP A 318 -12.59 12.59 -8.15
C TRP A 318 -11.86 13.93 -7.99
N LYS A 319 -11.70 14.37 -6.75
CA LYS A 319 -10.92 15.57 -6.41
C LYS A 319 -9.44 15.28 -6.52
N LEU A 320 -8.72 16.15 -7.24
CA LEU A 320 -7.30 15.99 -7.55
C LEU A 320 -6.97 14.66 -8.27
N GLY A 321 -7.97 13.97 -8.83
CA GLY A 321 -7.83 12.67 -9.48
C GLY A 321 -7.51 11.48 -8.56
N ILE A 322 -7.40 11.69 -7.23
CA ILE A 322 -7.06 10.63 -6.25
C ILE A 322 -8.10 10.51 -5.13
N PHE A 323 -8.73 11.60 -4.71
CA PHE A 323 -9.69 11.59 -3.60
C PHE A 323 -11.12 11.51 -4.13
N TYR A 324 -11.81 10.41 -3.86
CA TYR A 324 -13.21 10.24 -4.24
C TYR A 324 -14.14 10.89 -3.20
N PHE A 325 -15.05 11.73 -3.65
CA PHE A 325 -16.05 12.43 -2.85
C PHE A 325 -17.41 12.36 -3.52
N ASN A 326 -18.26 11.43 -3.07
CA ASN A 326 -19.67 11.36 -3.49
C ASN A 326 -20.58 11.04 -2.30
N LYS A 327 -21.36 12.02 -1.85
CA LYS A 327 -22.31 11.84 -0.72
C LYS A 327 -23.47 10.90 -1.06
N ASN A 328 -23.80 10.76 -2.34
CA ASN A 328 -24.91 9.95 -2.82
C ASN A 328 -24.49 8.50 -3.12
N ASP A 329 -23.19 8.18 -3.04
CA ASP A 329 -22.70 6.81 -3.18
C ASP A 329 -22.59 6.15 -1.79
N PRO A 330 -23.38 5.10 -1.49
CA PRO A 330 -23.31 4.41 -0.21
C PRO A 330 -22.02 3.59 -0.03
N ALA A 331 -21.19 3.43 -1.07
CA ALA A 331 -19.92 2.75 -0.95
C ALA A 331 -18.93 3.54 -0.08
N ILE A 332 -18.42 2.89 0.97
CA ILE A 332 -17.34 3.41 1.81
C ILE A 332 -15.99 3.24 1.11
N PHE A 333 -15.77 2.08 0.48
CA PHE A 333 -14.52 1.74 -0.18
C PHE A 333 -14.76 1.44 -1.66
N LEU A 334 -13.81 1.83 -2.50
CA LEU A 334 -13.83 1.61 -3.94
C LEU A 334 -12.41 1.46 -4.48
N GLU A 335 -12.27 1.02 -5.72
CA GLU A 335 -10.97 0.88 -6.36
C GLU A 335 -10.30 2.25 -6.61
N LYS A 336 -8.98 2.34 -6.40
CA LYS A 336 -8.19 3.52 -6.74
C LYS A 336 -8.27 3.80 -8.23
N ARG A 337 -8.30 5.10 -8.55
CA ARG A 337 -8.22 5.62 -9.91
C ARG A 337 -6.79 5.77 -10.43
N PHE A 338 -5.87 6.15 -9.54
CA PHE A 338 -4.44 6.26 -9.82
C PHE A 338 -3.68 5.30 -8.89
N GLY A 339 -2.96 4.35 -9.48
CA GLY A 339 -2.29 3.26 -8.77
C GLY A 339 -3.12 1.99 -8.66
N VAL A 340 -2.68 1.11 -7.74
CA VAL A 340 -3.27 -0.21 -7.50
C VAL A 340 -3.84 -0.28 -6.08
N GLY A 341 -4.99 -0.94 -5.93
CA GLY A 341 -5.67 -1.17 -4.66
C GLY A 341 -6.95 -0.37 -4.48
N TRP A 342 -7.30 -0.07 -3.23
CA TRP A 342 -8.58 0.54 -2.84
C TRP A 342 -8.39 1.88 -2.13
N THR A 343 -9.41 2.73 -2.19
CA THR A 343 -9.50 4.04 -1.55
C THR A 343 -10.85 4.20 -0.87
N ASN A 344 -10.98 5.28 -0.11
CA ASN A 344 -12.20 5.65 0.60
C ASN A 344 -13.05 6.62 -0.23
N ASN A 345 -14.35 6.55 -0.03
CA ASN A 345 -15.24 7.67 -0.28
C ASN A 345 -15.14 8.64 0.90
N TRP A 346 -14.41 9.73 0.72
CA TRP A 346 -14.13 10.72 1.76
C TRP A 346 -15.32 11.61 2.10
N ALA A 347 -16.40 11.53 1.32
CA ALA A 347 -17.69 12.12 1.65
C ALA A 347 -18.48 11.29 2.68
N HIS A 348 -18.09 10.04 2.92
CA HIS A 348 -18.78 9.13 3.83
C HIS A 348 -18.20 9.24 5.27
N PRO A 349 -19.00 9.55 6.31
CA PRO A 349 -18.49 9.73 7.68
C PRO A 349 -17.77 8.49 8.24
N LEU A 350 -18.27 7.28 7.95
CA LEU A 350 -17.61 6.03 8.38
C LEU A 350 -16.17 5.89 7.87
N SER A 351 -15.81 6.49 6.72
CA SER A 351 -14.41 6.48 6.25
C SER A 351 -13.48 7.15 7.26
N TRP A 352 -13.90 8.28 7.83
CA TRP A 352 -13.14 9.01 8.84
C TRP A 352 -13.09 8.27 10.17
N ILE A 353 -14.22 7.70 10.61
CA ILE A 353 -14.28 6.91 11.85
C ILE A 353 -13.32 5.71 11.77
N ILE A 354 -13.32 4.97 10.66
CA ILE A 354 -12.43 3.82 10.46
C ILE A 354 -10.96 4.27 10.50
N ILE A 355 -10.60 5.33 9.76
CA ILE A 355 -9.21 5.81 9.69
C ILE A 355 -8.73 6.34 11.03
N ILE A 356 -9.53 7.18 11.69
CA ILE A 356 -9.19 7.74 13.01
C ILE A 356 -9.07 6.60 14.03
N GLY A 357 -9.98 5.62 14.01
CA GLY A 357 -9.92 4.45 14.88
C GLY A 357 -8.63 3.65 14.71
N ILE A 358 -8.21 3.39 13.46
CA ILE A 358 -6.94 2.73 13.16
C ILE A 358 -5.75 3.53 13.73
N ILE A 359 -5.73 4.85 13.51
CA ILE A 359 -4.63 5.72 13.99
C ILE A 359 -4.59 5.76 15.53
N LEU A 360 -5.74 5.94 16.18
CA LEU A 360 -5.83 5.99 17.63
C LEU A 360 -5.40 4.66 18.28
N LEU A 361 -5.73 3.51 17.67
CA LEU A 361 -5.27 2.21 18.17
C LEU A 361 -3.75 2.03 17.95
N ALA A 362 -3.23 2.44 16.79
CA ALA A 362 -1.80 2.35 16.49
C ALA A 362 -0.93 3.15 17.47
N ILE A 363 -1.43 4.31 17.92
CA ILE A 363 -0.73 5.18 18.87
C ILE A 363 -1.04 4.78 20.32
N GLY A 364 -2.31 4.49 20.61
CA GLY A 364 -2.80 4.23 21.94
C GLY A 364 -2.31 2.91 22.54
N ILE A 365 -2.17 1.85 21.73
CA ILE A 365 -1.69 0.56 22.23
C ILE A 365 -0.27 0.66 22.79
N PRO A 366 0.75 1.15 22.04
CA PRO A 366 2.10 1.33 22.60
C PRO A 366 2.12 2.26 23.81
N TYR A 367 1.45 3.42 23.70
CA TYR A 367 1.40 4.42 24.77
C TYR A 367 0.86 3.86 26.09
N LEU A 368 -0.23 3.09 26.05
CA LEU A 368 -0.83 2.48 27.25
C LEU A 368 0.02 1.35 27.85
N LEU A 369 0.86 0.71 27.03
CA LEU A 369 1.73 -0.39 27.45
C LEU A 369 3.12 0.08 27.92
N GLY A 370 3.38 1.39 27.89
CA GLY A 370 4.65 1.98 28.32
C GLY A 370 5.79 1.73 27.34
N ALA A 371 5.45 1.65 26.05
CA ALA A 371 6.37 1.43 24.94
C ALA A 371 6.48 2.67 24.04
#